data_AF-A0AAN7SLI3-F1
#
_entry.id   AF-A0AAN7SLI3-F1
#
_cell.length_a   1.000
_cell.length_b   1.000
_cell.length_c   1.000
_cell.angle_alpha   90.00
_cell.angle_beta   90.00
_cell.angle_gamma   90.00
#
_symmetry.space_group_name_H-M   'P 1'
#
loop_
_entity.id
_entity.type
_entity.pdbx_description
1 polymer ?
#
loop_
_entity_poly.entity_id
_entity_poly.type
_entity_poly.pdbx_seq_one_letter_code
_entity_poly.pdbx_strand_id
1 'polypeptide(L)'
;MSQLSDHDKAVINCIFNPSLPLDQIYDEELSDDIKDVDANTPDVMQSKNLEYEAIKLTEEKHFDEALRVLDQAIKLTPGRSSPYNNRAQVHQLRGDAESALYDLTKAISLGSRNEEQRTLCQAYCQRGLLYRKDDQVDLARDDFGKAAKLGSVFAKNQMVELNPYAALCNQMLRKAFQNLK
;
A
#
# COMPACT_ATOMS: atom_id res chain seq x y z
N MET A 1 13.21 30.14 -1.96
CA MET A 1 13.92 29.02 -1.33
C MET A 1 13.24 27.74 -1.79
N SER A 2 13.51 27.33 -3.03
CA SER A 2 14.21 26.08 -3.37
C SER A 2 13.38 24.80 -3.09
N GLN A 3 12.29 24.62 -3.85
CA GLN A 3 11.69 23.30 -4.00
C GLN A 3 12.73 22.39 -4.65
N LEU A 4 13.03 21.26 -3.99
CA LEU A 4 13.76 20.15 -4.59
C LEU A 4 13.07 19.77 -5.90
N SER A 5 13.83 19.63 -6.98
CA SER A 5 13.29 19.12 -8.24
C SER A 5 12.80 17.69 -8.02
N ASP A 6 11.85 17.21 -8.81
CA ASP A 6 11.39 15.81 -8.69
C ASP A 6 12.53 14.81 -8.95
N HIS A 7 13.56 15.26 -9.69
CA HIS A 7 14.83 14.56 -9.83
C HIS A 7 15.60 14.43 -8.50
N ASP A 8 15.64 15.47 -7.66
CA ASP A 8 16.33 15.42 -6.36
C ASP A 8 15.60 14.54 -5.33
N LYS A 9 14.26 14.47 -5.41
CA LYS A 9 13.45 13.60 -4.53
C LYS A 9 13.63 12.11 -4.89
N ALA A 10 13.65 11.79 -6.19
CA ALA A 10 13.88 10.43 -6.68
C ALA A 10 15.31 9.94 -6.39
N VAL A 11 16.30 10.84 -6.47
CA VAL A 11 17.69 10.52 -6.17
C VAL A 11 17.91 10.25 -4.67
N ILE A 12 17.29 10.99 -3.75
CA ILE A 12 17.35 10.67 -2.30
C ILE A 12 16.65 9.32 -2.00
N ASN A 13 15.53 9.01 -2.68
CA ASN A 13 14.82 7.73 -2.54
C ASN A 13 15.65 6.52 -2.99
N CYS A 14 16.44 6.66 -4.07
CA CYS A 14 17.29 5.58 -4.59
C CYS A 14 18.54 5.33 -3.71
N ILE A 15 18.90 6.28 -2.84
CA ILE A 15 20.08 6.18 -1.98
C ILE A 15 19.80 5.45 -0.65
N PHE A 16 18.65 5.69 -0.01
CA PHE A 16 18.38 5.18 1.35
C PHE A 16 17.49 3.93 1.40
N ASN A 17 17.00 3.49 0.25
CA ASN A 17 16.08 2.39 0.10
C ASN A 17 16.52 1.44 -1.03
N PRO A 18 17.62 0.68 -0.85
CA PRO A 18 18.02 -0.34 -1.81
C PRO A 18 17.02 -1.52 -1.90
N SER A 19 16.09 -1.60 -0.94
CA SER A 19 14.93 -2.51 -0.87
C SER A 19 13.68 -1.93 -0.12
N LEU A 20 13.60 -0.59 0.02
CA LEU A 20 12.45 0.30 0.44
C LEU A 20 11.73 0.06 1.82
N PRO A 21 11.12 1.04 2.56
CA PRO A 21 10.72 2.44 2.25
C PRO A 21 10.93 3.51 3.40
N LEU A 22 10.61 4.79 3.17
CA LEU A 22 10.39 5.81 4.24
C LEU A 22 9.08 6.57 3.94
N ASP A 23 8.20 6.65 4.94
CA ASP A 23 7.03 7.53 5.13
C ASP A 23 6.04 7.83 3.99
N GLN A 24 6.11 7.13 2.87
CA GLN A 24 5.22 7.38 1.74
C GLN A 24 3.82 6.79 1.95
N ILE A 25 2.82 7.67 1.82
CA ILE A 25 1.57 7.30 1.16
C ILE A 25 1.95 6.44 -0.03
N TYR A 26 1.41 5.23 -0.10
CA TYR A 26 1.60 4.34 -1.24
C TYR A 26 0.88 4.95 -2.45
N ASP A 27 1.45 5.99 -3.03
CA ASP A 27 1.09 6.44 -4.36
C ASP A 27 1.87 5.56 -5.33
N GLU A 28 1.37 4.34 -5.45
CA GLU A 28 1.86 3.43 -6.45
C GLU A 28 1.60 4.09 -7.81
N GLU A 29 2.66 4.32 -8.59
CA GLU A 29 2.57 4.61 -10.02
C GLU A 29 2.02 3.35 -10.74
N LEU A 30 0.76 2.99 -10.47
CA LEU A 30 -0.03 2.21 -11.41
C LEU A 30 -0.15 3.06 -12.66
N SER A 31 -0.08 2.43 -13.83
CA SER A 31 -0.26 3.16 -15.08
C SER A 31 -1.56 3.96 -15.02
N ASP A 32 -1.55 5.18 -15.57
CA ASP A 32 -2.72 6.06 -15.64
C ASP A 32 -3.95 5.39 -16.27
N ASP A 33 -3.73 4.28 -16.98
CA ASP A 33 -4.73 3.44 -17.62
C ASP A 33 -5.55 2.58 -16.64
N ILE A 34 -5.07 2.31 -15.42
CA ILE A 34 -5.79 1.51 -14.42
C ILE A 34 -6.50 2.46 -13.45
N LYS A 35 -7.78 2.72 -13.76
CA LYS A 35 -8.70 3.48 -12.91
C LYS A 35 -9.93 2.64 -12.63
N ASP A 36 -10.30 2.57 -11.35
CA ASP A 36 -11.55 1.95 -10.95
C ASP A 36 -12.72 2.84 -11.42
N VAL A 37 -13.65 2.23 -12.14
CA VAL A 37 -14.84 2.92 -12.64
C VAL A 37 -15.95 2.74 -11.63
N ASP A 38 -16.19 3.76 -10.83
CA ASP A 38 -17.30 3.78 -9.88
C ASP A 38 -18.60 4.30 -10.51
N ALA A 39 -19.74 3.90 -9.96
CA ALA A 39 -21.03 4.46 -10.30
C ALA A 39 -21.11 5.98 -9.99
N ASN A 40 -21.61 6.77 -10.93
CA ASN A 40 -21.80 8.22 -10.75
C ASN A 40 -23.10 8.51 -9.97
N THR A 41 -23.11 8.18 -8.68
CA THR A 41 -24.24 8.46 -7.77
C THR A 41 -23.85 9.51 -6.73
N PRO A 42 -24.82 10.26 -6.17
CA PRO A 42 -24.54 11.24 -5.12
C PRO A 42 -23.80 10.63 -3.93
N ASP A 43 -24.18 9.43 -3.50
CA ASP A 43 -23.55 8.73 -2.37
C ASP A 43 -22.09 8.38 -2.66
N VAL A 44 -21.78 7.94 -3.89
CA VAL A 44 -20.40 7.66 -4.31
C VAL A 44 -19.57 8.94 -4.41
N MET A 45 -20.12 10.02 -4.97
CA MET A 45 -19.45 11.32 -4.99
C MET A 45 -19.15 11.83 -3.57
N GLN A 46 -20.13 11.73 -2.67
CA GLN A 46 -19.95 12.13 -1.28
C GLN A 46 -18.92 11.25 -0.57
N SER A 47 -18.96 9.93 -0.79
CA SER A 47 -17.93 9.01 -0.27
C SER A 47 -16.54 9.40 -0.76
N LYS A 48 -16.36 9.70 -2.04
CA LYS A 48 -15.06 10.13 -2.60
C LYS A 48 -14.54 11.42 -1.95
N ASN A 49 -15.43 12.37 -1.67
CA ASN A 49 -15.06 13.60 -0.98
C ASN A 49 -14.61 13.32 0.46
N LEU A 50 -15.32 12.44 1.17
CA LEU A 50 -14.92 12.00 2.52
C LEU A 50 -13.59 11.25 2.49
N GLU A 51 -13.33 10.41 1.49
CA GLU A 51 -12.04 9.73 1.32
C GLU A 51 -10.90 10.74 1.12
N TYR A 52 -11.11 11.77 0.28
CA TYR A 52 -10.13 12.84 0.08
C TYR A 52 -9.86 13.63 1.38
N GLU A 53 -10.91 13.95 2.14
CA GLU A 53 -10.77 14.58 3.46
C GLU A 53 -9.99 13.70 4.43
N ALA A 54 -10.29 12.41 4.48
CA ALA A 54 -9.60 11.47 5.34
C ALA A 54 -8.11 11.31 4.99
N ILE A 55 -7.76 11.32 3.70
CA ILE A 55 -6.35 11.30 3.25
C ILE A 55 -5.63 12.54 3.78
N LYS A 56 -6.22 13.72 3.63
CA LYS A 56 -5.65 14.97 4.15
C LYS A 56 -5.48 14.94 5.68
N LEU A 57 -6.50 14.47 6.41
CA LEU A 57 -6.42 14.30 7.86
C LEU A 57 -5.31 13.30 8.26
N THR A 58 -5.10 12.26 7.46
CA THR A 58 -4.04 11.27 7.67
C THR A 58 -2.65 11.86 7.46
N GLU A 59 -2.46 12.70 6.44
CA GLU A 59 -1.23 13.47 6.22
C GLU A 59 -0.92 14.41 7.38
N GLU A 60 -1.96 15.04 7.94
CA GLU A 60 -1.88 15.89 9.13
C GLU A 60 -1.73 15.10 10.45
N LYS A 61 -1.71 13.76 10.38
CA LYS A 61 -1.64 12.82 11.53
C LYS A 61 -2.84 12.87 12.47
N HIS A 62 -3.97 13.40 12.02
CA HIS A 62 -5.26 13.41 12.72
C HIS A 62 -6.00 12.07 12.52
N PHE A 63 -5.41 10.97 13.00
CA PHE A 63 -5.88 9.62 12.67
C PHE A 63 -7.29 9.29 13.19
N ASP A 64 -7.66 9.73 14.39
CA ASP A 64 -9.01 9.48 14.94
C ASP A 64 -10.11 10.23 14.17
N GLU A 65 -9.78 11.37 13.57
CA GLU A 65 -10.69 12.11 12.69
C GLU A 65 -10.79 11.42 11.32
N ALA A 66 -9.65 11.04 10.73
CA ALA A 66 -9.63 10.29 9.47
C ALA A 66 -10.45 8.99 9.54
N LEU A 67 -10.31 8.21 10.63
CA LEU A 67 -11.11 7.00 10.83
C LEU A 67 -12.61 7.29 10.91
N ARG A 68 -13.03 8.34 11.62
CA ARG A 68 -14.44 8.74 11.71
C ARG A 68 -15.01 9.17 10.36
N VAL A 69 -14.22 9.86 9.54
CA VAL A 69 -14.61 10.26 8.18
C VAL A 69 -14.72 9.02 7.28
N LEU A 70 -13.78 8.08 7.36
CA LEU A 70 -13.82 6.83 6.60
C LEU A 70 -14.99 5.93 7.01
N ASP A 71 -15.37 5.90 8.28
CA ASP A 71 -16.58 5.22 8.73
C ASP A 71 -17.84 5.81 8.08
N GLN A 72 -17.88 7.12 7.84
CA GLN A 72 -18.98 7.76 7.12
C GLN A 72 -18.96 7.38 5.63
N ALA A 73 -17.78 7.38 4.99
CA ALA A 73 -17.63 6.94 3.60
C ALA A 73 -18.10 5.49 3.39
N ILE A 74 -17.74 4.60 4.32
CA ILE A 74 -18.16 3.18 4.33
C ILE A 74 -19.68 3.06 4.52
N LYS A 75 -20.30 3.86 5.39
CA LYS A 75 -21.76 3.85 5.57
C LYS A 75 -22.51 4.25 4.31
N LEU A 76 -21.97 5.21 3.55
CA LEU A 76 -22.56 5.64 2.28
C LEU A 76 -22.36 4.60 1.18
N THR A 77 -21.18 3.97 1.12
CA THR A 77 -20.82 3.04 0.05
C THR A 77 -20.23 1.72 0.59
N PRO A 78 -21.04 0.89 1.29
CA PRO A 78 -20.53 -0.31 1.97
C PRO A 78 -19.98 -1.37 1.02
N GLY A 79 -20.32 -1.27 -0.28
CA GLY A 79 -19.86 -2.17 -1.34
C GLY A 79 -18.60 -1.73 -2.07
N ARG A 80 -18.06 -0.53 -1.85
CA ARG A 80 -16.82 -0.04 -2.51
C ARG A 80 -15.60 -0.49 -1.71
N SER A 81 -14.53 -0.92 -2.39
CA SER A 81 -13.31 -1.34 -1.68
C SER A 81 -12.43 -0.18 -1.21
N SER A 82 -12.44 0.95 -1.93
CA SER A 82 -11.55 2.10 -1.68
C SER A 82 -11.62 2.66 -0.24
N PRO A 83 -12.81 2.90 0.36
CA PRO A 83 -12.88 3.38 1.74
C PRO A 83 -12.24 2.42 2.76
N TYR A 84 -12.36 1.10 2.55
CA TYR A 84 -11.71 0.11 3.44
C TYR A 84 -10.20 0.09 3.25
N ASN A 85 -9.71 0.18 2.00
CA ASN A 85 -8.27 0.28 1.73
C ASN A 85 -7.65 1.52 2.39
N ASN A 86 -8.33 2.67 2.29
CA ASN A 86 -7.87 3.91 2.92
C ASN A 86 -7.90 3.80 4.45
N ARG A 87 -8.95 3.18 5.02
CA ARG A 87 -9.04 2.98 6.48
C ARG A 87 -7.96 2.05 7.01
N ALA A 88 -7.64 1.00 6.27
CA ALA A 88 -6.52 0.14 6.60
C ALA A 88 -5.20 0.90 6.67
N GLN A 89 -4.91 1.79 5.72
CA GLN A 89 -3.71 2.62 5.74
C GLN A 89 -3.64 3.48 7.01
N VAL A 90 -4.75 4.08 7.44
CA VAL A 90 -4.81 4.84 8.70
C VAL A 90 -4.51 3.94 9.91
N HIS A 91 -5.10 2.74 9.97
CA HIS A 91 -4.81 1.76 11.02
C HIS A 91 -3.32 1.35 11.02
N GLN A 92 -2.71 1.13 9.85
CA GLN A 92 -1.28 0.82 9.73
C GLN A 92 -0.41 1.95 10.30
N LEU A 93 -0.72 3.20 9.97
CA LEU A 93 0.02 4.38 10.47
C LEU A 93 -0.12 4.57 11.98
N ARG A 94 -1.24 4.14 12.57
CA ARG A 94 -1.44 4.08 14.03
C ARG A 94 -0.77 2.87 14.70
N GLY A 95 -0.25 1.92 13.92
CA GLY A 95 0.32 0.67 14.42
C GLY A 95 -0.71 -0.42 14.75
N ASP A 96 -1.97 -0.24 14.36
CA ASP A 96 -3.05 -1.21 14.52
C ASP A 96 -3.08 -2.17 13.33
N ALA A 97 -2.21 -3.18 13.37
CA ALA A 97 -2.06 -4.14 12.28
C ALA A 97 -3.29 -5.06 12.13
N GLU A 98 -3.97 -5.39 13.22
CA GLU A 98 -5.13 -6.30 13.20
C GLU A 98 -6.30 -5.68 12.45
N SER A 99 -6.68 -4.45 12.80
CA SER A 99 -7.76 -3.73 12.10
C SER A 99 -7.40 -3.48 10.64
N ALA A 100 -6.13 -3.18 10.34
CA ALA A 100 -5.67 -3.02 8.97
C ALA A 100 -5.80 -4.31 8.15
N LEU A 101 -5.41 -5.47 8.69
CA LEU A 101 -5.57 -6.77 8.03
C LEU A 101 -7.04 -7.09 7.74
N TYR A 102 -7.93 -6.79 8.69
CA TYR A 102 -9.37 -6.96 8.52
C TYR A 102 -9.90 -6.12 7.35
N ASP A 103 -9.58 -4.84 7.34
CA ASP A 103 -10.04 -3.92 6.30
C ASP A 103 -9.45 -4.22 4.92
N LEU A 104 -8.17 -4.60 4.84
CA LEU A 104 -7.55 -5.01 3.58
C LEU A 104 -8.19 -6.28 3.03
N THR A 105 -8.51 -7.24 3.90
CA THR A 105 -9.22 -8.45 3.48
C THR A 105 -10.62 -8.12 2.96
N LYS A 106 -11.30 -7.15 3.58
CA LYS A 106 -12.59 -6.66 3.09
C LYS A 106 -12.46 -5.94 1.75
N ALA A 107 -11.46 -5.06 1.61
CA ALA A 107 -11.17 -4.34 0.37
C ALA A 107 -10.87 -5.31 -0.78
N ILE A 108 -10.05 -6.33 -0.55
CA ILE A 108 -9.73 -7.36 -1.56
C ILE A 108 -10.99 -8.13 -1.98
N SER A 109 -11.84 -8.51 -1.02
CA SER A 109 -13.08 -9.22 -1.33
C SER A 109 -14.05 -8.39 -2.16
N LEU A 110 -14.18 -7.10 -1.85
CA LEU A 110 -15.06 -6.18 -2.58
C LEU A 110 -14.48 -5.81 -3.95
N GLY A 111 -13.19 -5.49 -4.01
CA GLY A 111 -12.52 -5.10 -5.25
C GLY A 111 -12.47 -6.23 -6.26
N SER A 112 -12.27 -7.48 -5.82
CA SER A 112 -12.38 -8.65 -6.69
C SER A 112 -13.81 -8.88 -7.21
N ARG A 113 -14.84 -8.49 -6.44
CA ARG A 113 -16.24 -8.63 -6.84
C ARG A 113 -16.67 -7.54 -7.82
N ASN A 114 -16.16 -6.32 -7.63
CA ASN A 114 -16.50 -5.14 -8.42
C ASN A 114 -15.53 -4.90 -9.59
N GLU A 115 -14.52 -5.74 -9.75
CA GLU A 115 -13.45 -5.59 -10.75
C GLU A 115 -12.64 -4.28 -10.60
N GLU A 116 -12.53 -3.78 -9.35
CA GLU A 116 -11.76 -2.59 -8.98
C GLU A 116 -10.26 -2.93 -8.92
N GLN A 117 -9.63 -3.07 -10.08
CA GLN A 117 -8.25 -3.54 -10.24
C GLN A 117 -7.23 -2.65 -9.53
N ARG A 118 -7.43 -1.33 -9.51
CA ARG A 118 -6.48 -0.39 -8.89
C ARG A 118 -6.49 -0.59 -7.38
N THR A 119 -7.67 -0.53 -6.76
CA THR A 119 -7.80 -0.70 -5.31
C THR A 119 -7.41 -2.11 -4.89
N LEU A 120 -7.75 -3.13 -5.69
CA LEU A 120 -7.35 -4.52 -5.43
C LEU A 120 -5.82 -4.68 -5.41
N CYS A 121 -5.13 -4.04 -6.36
CA CYS A 121 -3.67 -4.02 -6.42
C CYS A 121 -3.07 -3.38 -5.15
N GLN A 122 -3.55 -2.19 -4.79
CA GLN A 122 -3.09 -1.47 -3.60
C GLN A 122 -3.33 -2.27 -2.31
N ALA A 123 -4.50 -2.90 -2.18
CA ALA A 123 -4.84 -3.68 -1.00
C ALA A 123 -3.95 -4.92 -0.85
N TYR A 124 -3.62 -5.61 -1.95
CA TYR A 124 -2.63 -6.70 -1.93
C TYR A 124 -1.23 -6.20 -1.54
N CYS A 125 -0.76 -5.07 -2.09
CA CYS A 125 0.51 -4.47 -1.71
C CYS A 125 0.58 -4.16 -0.20
N GLN A 126 -0.44 -3.47 0.32
CA GLN A 126 -0.50 -3.10 1.74
C GLN A 126 -0.57 -4.32 2.66
N ARG A 127 -1.33 -5.36 2.29
CA ARG A 127 -1.45 -6.58 3.10
C ARG A 127 -0.18 -7.42 3.05
N GLY A 128 0.46 -7.52 1.88
CA GLY A 128 1.76 -8.16 1.74
C GLY A 128 2.84 -7.51 2.60
N LEU A 129 2.83 -6.18 2.70
CA LEU A 129 3.71 -5.44 3.60
C LEU A 129 3.47 -5.76 5.09
N LEU A 130 2.21 -5.89 5.51
CA LEU A 130 1.88 -6.30 6.88
C LEU A 130 2.35 -7.71 7.19
N TYR A 131 2.10 -8.67 6.30
CA TYR A 131 2.59 -10.03 6.46
C TYR A 131 4.12 -10.09 6.48
N ARG A 132 4.79 -9.28 5.66
CA ARG A 132 6.26 -9.19 5.68
C ARG A 132 6.77 -8.66 7.02
N LYS A 133 6.10 -7.65 7.60
CA LYS A 133 6.45 -7.08 8.91
C LYS A 133 6.20 -8.06 10.06
N ASP A 134 5.24 -8.97 9.91
CA ASP A 134 4.93 -10.04 10.86
C ASP A 134 5.74 -11.33 10.61
N ASP A 135 6.81 -11.27 9.80
CA ASP A 135 7.64 -12.42 9.40
C ASP A 135 6.87 -13.56 8.68
N GLN A 136 5.64 -13.30 8.23
CA GLN A 136 4.81 -14.21 7.45
C GLN A 136 5.17 -14.14 5.95
N VAL A 137 6.41 -14.51 5.64
CA VAL A 137 7.02 -14.33 4.31
C VAL A 137 6.24 -15.01 3.18
N ASP A 138 5.67 -16.19 3.42
CA ASP A 138 4.93 -16.92 2.39
C ASP A 138 3.62 -16.22 2.01
N LEU A 139 2.90 -15.69 3.01
CA LEU A 139 1.68 -14.90 2.79
C LEU A 139 2.00 -13.56 2.11
N ALA A 140 3.09 -12.90 2.53
CA ALA A 140 3.57 -11.70 1.88
C ALA A 140 3.89 -11.95 0.40
N ARG A 141 4.60 -13.05 0.09
CA ARG A 141 4.95 -13.42 -1.29
C ARG A 141 3.72 -13.69 -2.15
N ASP A 142 2.69 -14.34 -1.61
CA ASP A 142 1.45 -14.60 -2.33
C ASP A 142 0.71 -13.28 -2.69
N ASP A 143 0.57 -12.39 -1.72
CA ASP A 143 -0.08 -11.08 -1.94
C ASP A 143 0.71 -10.21 -2.92
N PHE A 144 2.04 -10.12 -2.78
CA PHE A 144 2.86 -9.41 -3.77
C PHE A 144 2.79 -10.07 -5.15
N GLY A 145 2.73 -11.40 -5.22
CA GLY A 145 2.52 -12.13 -6.47
C GLY A 145 1.22 -11.76 -7.17
N LYS A 146 0.14 -11.57 -6.41
CA LYS A 146 -1.16 -11.13 -6.95
C LYS A 146 -1.10 -9.67 -7.41
N ALA A 147 -0.54 -8.76 -6.61
CA ALA A 147 -0.40 -7.36 -7.00
C ALA A 147 0.51 -7.18 -8.23
N ALA A 148 1.61 -7.94 -8.32
CA ALA A 148 2.52 -7.92 -9.47
C ALA A 148 1.82 -8.32 -10.78
N LYS A 149 0.91 -9.30 -10.73
CA LYS A 149 0.07 -9.71 -11.88
C LYS A 149 -0.91 -8.61 -12.30
N LEU A 150 -1.37 -7.80 -11.35
CA LEU A 150 -2.23 -6.63 -11.60
C LEU A 150 -1.45 -5.41 -12.13
N GLY A 151 -0.12 -5.52 -12.25
CA GLY A 151 0.72 -4.48 -12.84
C GLY A 151 1.72 -3.86 -11.87
N SER A 152 1.57 -4.09 -10.56
CA SER A 152 2.38 -3.47 -9.52
C SER A 152 3.88 -3.57 -9.75
N VAL A 153 4.55 -2.43 -9.97
CA VAL A 153 6.01 -2.37 -10.04
C VAL A 153 6.61 -2.61 -8.66
N PHE A 154 5.99 -2.03 -7.64
CA PHE A 154 6.43 -2.21 -6.27
C PHE A 154 6.42 -3.68 -5.85
N ALA A 155 5.31 -4.39 -6.05
CA ALA A 155 5.21 -5.78 -5.66
C ALA A 155 6.16 -6.68 -6.45
N LYS A 156 6.43 -6.38 -7.73
CA LYS A 156 7.47 -7.06 -8.50
C LYS A 156 8.84 -6.92 -7.82
N ASN A 157 9.21 -5.72 -7.36
CA ASN A 157 10.46 -5.49 -6.65
C ASN A 157 10.48 -6.26 -5.31
N GLN A 158 9.37 -6.23 -4.56
CA GLN A 158 9.23 -6.99 -3.32
C GLN A 158 9.39 -8.49 -3.50
N MET A 159 8.85 -9.06 -4.58
CA MET A 159 9.04 -10.47 -4.90
C MET A 159 10.51 -10.83 -5.16
N VAL A 160 11.29 -9.92 -5.75
CA VAL A 160 12.74 -10.11 -5.95
C VAL A 160 13.47 -10.10 -4.60
N GLU A 161 13.12 -9.18 -3.70
CA GLU A 161 13.70 -9.13 -2.35
C GLU A 161 13.38 -10.37 -1.52
N LEU A 162 12.14 -10.86 -1.62
CA LEU A 162 11.66 -12.05 -0.93
C LEU A 162 12.12 -13.36 -1.59
N ASN A 163 12.92 -13.29 -2.66
CA ASN A 163 13.50 -14.45 -3.30
C ASN A 163 14.59 -15.05 -2.39
N PRO A 164 14.45 -16.32 -1.97
CA PRO A 164 15.41 -16.96 -1.06
C PRO A 164 16.83 -17.00 -1.62
N TYR A 165 17.00 -17.08 -2.95
CA TYR A 165 18.32 -17.06 -3.58
C TYR A 165 18.99 -15.69 -3.48
N ALA A 166 18.23 -14.60 -3.59
CA ALA A 166 18.76 -13.23 -3.41
C ALA A 166 19.22 -13.01 -1.95
N ALA A 167 18.44 -13.51 -0.98
CA ALA A 167 18.81 -13.47 0.43
C ALA A 167 20.11 -14.25 0.71
N LEU A 168 20.27 -15.44 0.13
CA LEU A 168 21.48 -16.27 0.23
C LEU A 168 22.71 -15.56 -0.37
N CYS A 169 22.59 -14.98 -1.57
CA CYS A 169 23.69 -14.24 -2.20
C CYS A 169 24.13 -13.03 -1.35
N ASN A 170 23.18 -12.27 -0.81
CA ASN A 170 23.47 -11.13 0.08
C ASN A 170 24.14 -11.59 1.39
N GLN A 171 23.71 -12.73 1.95
CA GLN A 171 24.32 -13.31 3.13
C GLN A 171 25.75 -13.80 2.86
N MET A 172 25.99 -14.45 1.71
CA MET A 172 27.33 -14.88 1.30
C MET A 172 28.27 -13.69 1.08
N LEU A 173 27.80 -12.63 0.40
CA LEU A 173 28.55 -11.38 0.22
C LEU A 173 28.92 -10.75 1.58
N ARG A 174 27.96 -10.62 2.50
CA ARG A 174 28.23 -10.08 3.85
C ARG A 174 29.29 -10.89 4.60
N LYS A 175 29.22 -12.22 4.55
CA LYS A 175 30.22 -13.10 5.18
C LYS A 175 31.61 -12.93 4.56
N ALA A 176 31.69 -12.83 3.23
CA ALA A 176 32.96 -12.59 2.54
C ALA A 176 33.61 -11.26 2.96
N PHE A 177 32.83 -10.18 3.08
CA PHE A 177 33.32 -8.88 3.55
C PHE A 177 33.73 -8.88 5.04
N GLN A 178 33.06 -9.66 5.89
CA GLN A 178 33.44 -9.82 7.30
C GLN A 178 34.78 -10.55 7.46
N ASN A 179 35.07 -11.51 6.57
CA ASN A 179 36.32 -12.27 6.58
C ASN A 179 37.53 -11.52 5.96
N LEU A 180 37.30 -10.32 5.41
CA LEU A 180 38.34 -9.44 4.85
C LEU A 180 38.86 -8.39 5.87
N LYS A 181 38.42 -8.46 7.13
CA LYS A 181 38.95 -7.69 8.26
C LYS A 181 39.82 -8.58 9.15
#